data_AF-A0A955REL1-F1
#
_entry.id   AF-A0A955REL1-F1
#
_cell.length_a   1.000
_cell.length_b   1.000
_cell.length_c   1.000
_cell.angle_alpha   90.00
_cell.angle_beta   90.00
_cell.angle_gamma   90.00
#
_symmetry.space_group_name_H-M   'P 1'
#
loop_
_entity.id
_entity.type
_entity.pdbx_description
1 polymer ?
#
loop_
_entity_poly.entity_id
_entity_poly.type
_entity_poly.pdbx_seq_one_letter_code
_entity_poly.pdbx_strand_id
1 'polypeptide(L)'
;AAPEKPLLPEESESLKNYLDQGGALLVMTDTAADPMTDLLGYMGLSAGTHALAHAKAHVRQTRGPGDRVLLATNRYGSHQAVRTLSKNGTTLQVVLPAAVKIAKTETGGEAKVHTLVRSFPDTWEDVDDDRQKDGDEPGEVFDLAVAVTGPEKADGKGWRAMVVGDTNWASDSVIQSVQGNQVLLLDGLRWLVGDEDLAGEVSNEEDVKIQHTKGQDWVWFYLTVLAVPLLVFGVGVVSIRMRRRA
;
A
#
# COMPACT_ATOMS: atom_id res chain seq x y z
N ALA A 1 14.10 10.42 7.38
CA ALA A 1 13.25 9.31 7.84
C ALA A 1 13.50 9.14 9.33
N ALA A 2 12.46 9.31 10.16
CA ALA A 2 12.41 9.02 11.60
C ALA A 2 13.77 9.12 12.33
N PRO A 3 14.26 10.34 12.59
CA PRO A 3 15.55 10.51 13.23
C PRO A 3 15.52 9.97 14.66
N GLU A 4 16.54 9.22 15.07
CA GLU A 4 16.61 8.64 16.43
C GLU A 4 16.76 9.69 17.53
N LYS A 5 17.22 10.89 17.17
CA LYS A 5 17.37 12.03 18.07
C LYS A 5 16.46 13.16 17.61
N PRO A 6 15.96 13.98 18.55
CA PRO A 6 15.22 15.18 18.20
C PRO A 6 15.99 16.04 17.21
N LEU A 7 15.31 16.47 16.15
CA LEU A 7 15.88 17.44 15.21
C LEU A 7 16.25 18.71 15.97
N LEU A 8 17.43 19.23 15.66
CA LEU A 8 17.82 20.53 16.18
C LEU A 8 16.89 21.61 15.60
N PRO A 9 16.63 22.71 16.33
CA PRO A 9 15.80 23.80 15.82
C PRO A 9 16.27 24.35 14.46
N GLU A 10 17.58 24.40 14.23
CA GLU A 10 18.16 24.86 12.97
C GLU A 10 17.91 23.86 11.81
N GLU A 11 17.86 22.56 12.11
CA GLU A 11 17.55 21.51 11.14
C GLU A 11 16.07 21.55 10.75
N SER A 12 15.18 21.71 11.74
CA SER A 12 13.75 21.83 11.46
C SER A 12 13.43 23.11 10.68
N GLU A 13 14.08 24.23 11.02
CA GLU A 13 13.97 25.49 10.27
C GLU A 13 14.48 25.36 8.84
N SER A 14 15.60 24.64 8.62
CA SER A 14 16.13 24.39 7.29
C SER A 14 15.15 23.59 6.41
N LEU A 15 14.48 22.58 6.98
CA LEU A 15 13.46 21.80 6.26
C LEU A 15 12.21 22.63 5.95
N LYS A 16 11.78 23.49 6.88
CA LYS A 16 10.68 24.43 6.66
C LYS A 16 11.00 25.41 5.55
N ASN A 17 12.20 25.99 5.55
CA ASN A 17 12.68 26.87 4.49
C ASN A 17 12.73 26.18 3.12
N TYR A 18 13.14 24.92 3.08
CA TYR A 18 13.12 24.12 1.84
C TYR A 18 11.68 23.92 1.32
N LEU A 19 10.72 23.61 2.19
CA LEU A 19 9.31 23.57 1.81
C LEU A 19 8.83 24.95 1.35
N ASP A 20 9.11 26.02 2.08
CA ASP A 20 8.74 27.36 1.65
C ASP A 20 9.30 27.68 0.25
N GLN A 21 10.47 27.17 -0.14
CA GLN A 21 11.00 27.36 -1.50
C GLN A 21 10.29 26.53 -2.60
N GLY A 22 9.20 25.83 -2.28
CA GLY A 22 8.47 24.97 -3.20
C GLY A 22 9.01 23.53 -3.24
N GLY A 23 9.81 23.15 -2.24
CA GLY A 23 10.39 21.81 -2.15
C GLY A 23 9.35 20.70 -1.95
N ALA A 24 9.82 19.47 -2.12
CA ALA A 24 9.04 18.26 -1.90
C ALA A 24 9.70 17.34 -0.87
N LEU A 25 8.94 16.84 0.11
CA LEU A 25 9.43 15.95 1.17
C LEU A 25 8.64 14.64 1.28
N LEU A 26 9.36 13.53 1.42
CA LEU A 26 8.82 12.29 1.95
C LEU A 26 9.24 12.18 3.42
N VAL A 27 8.27 12.24 4.33
CA VAL A 27 8.47 12.14 5.78
C VAL A 27 7.96 10.79 6.24
N MET A 28 8.77 10.08 7.01
CA MET A 28 8.45 8.78 7.57
C MET A 28 8.68 8.87 9.08
N THR A 29 7.71 8.43 9.87
CA THR A 29 7.74 8.49 11.34
C THR A 29 7.43 7.13 11.94
N ASP A 30 7.85 6.91 13.18
CA ASP A 30 7.71 5.65 13.92
C ASP A 30 7.61 5.95 15.42
N THR A 31 7.18 4.97 16.20
CA THR A 31 7.09 4.96 17.67
C THR A 31 8.45 5.10 18.37
N ALA A 32 9.51 4.54 17.79
CA ALA A 32 10.83 4.44 18.43
C ALA A 32 11.76 5.64 18.16
N ALA A 33 11.32 6.61 17.35
CA ALA A 33 12.12 7.72 16.86
C ALA A 33 11.54 9.08 17.30
N ASP A 34 12.27 10.16 17.00
CA ASP A 34 11.73 11.51 17.16
C ASP A 34 10.46 11.68 16.30
N PRO A 35 9.34 12.11 16.89
CA PRO A 35 8.09 12.32 16.18
C PRO A 35 8.12 13.52 15.23
N MET A 36 9.23 14.28 15.18
CA MET A 36 9.41 15.48 14.35
C MET A 36 8.27 16.48 14.56
N THR A 37 7.84 16.66 15.81
CA THR A 37 6.65 17.45 16.20
C THR A 37 6.65 18.85 15.59
N ASP A 38 7.81 19.49 15.52
CA ASP A 38 7.94 20.85 14.97
C ASP A 38 7.73 20.90 13.44
N LEU A 39 8.26 19.91 12.71
CA LEU A 39 8.09 19.80 11.26
C LEU A 39 6.67 19.36 10.90
N LEU A 40 6.13 18.35 11.59
CA LEU A 40 4.75 17.89 11.37
C LEU A 40 3.74 18.98 11.76
N GLY A 41 3.99 19.69 12.86
CA GLY A 41 3.15 20.81 13.30
C GLY A 41 3.08 21.92 12.26
N TYR A 42 4.20 22.26 11.61
CA TYR A 42 4.22 23.21 10.49
C TYR A 42 3.35 22.74 9.30
N MET A 43 3.27 21.44 9.06
CA MET A 43 2.38 20.84 8.04
C MET A 43 0.92 20.68 8.49
N GLY A 44 0.58 21.05 9.73
CA GLY A 44 -0.76 20.82 10.29
C GLY A 44 -1.04 19.37 10.66
N LEU A 45 0.00 18.63 11.04
CA LEU A 45 -0.06 17.22 11.37
C LEU A 45 0.53 16.93 12.75
N SER A 46 0.14 15.80 13.32
CA SER A 46 0.78 15.16 14.46
C SER A 46 0.88 13.65 14.24
N ALA A 47 1.93 13.04 14.77
CA ALA A 47 2.11 11.59 14.76
C ALA A 47 1.69 11.00 16.11
N GLY A 48 1.11 9.80 16.08
CA GLY A 48 0.89 8.98 17.26
C GLY A 48 2.20 8.43 17.83
N THR A 49 2.16 8.06 19.10
CA THR A 49 3.30 7.51 19.85
C THR A 49 3.22 5.99 20.05
N HIS A 50 2.08 5.39 19.71
CA HIS A 50 1.80 3.97 19.89
C HIS A 50 1.61 3.29 18.54
N ALA A 51 2.06 2.04 18.45
CA ALA A 51 1.89 1.23 17.26
C ALA A 51 0.41 0.88 17.10
N LEU A 52 -0.05 0.82 15.86
CA LEU A 52 -1.40 0.41 15.53
C LEU A 52 -1.42 -1.10 15.31
N ALA A 53 -2.39 -1.76 15.92
CA ALA A 53 -2.62 -3.18 15.79
C ALA A 53 -4.01 -3.49 15.25
N HIS A 54 -4.14 -4.64 14.59
CA HIS A 54 -5.43 -5.15 14.16
C HIS A 54 -5.48 -6.68 14.28
N ALA A 55 -6.55 -7.21 14.86
CA ALA A 55 -6.72 -8.64 15.11
C ALA A 55 -6.93 -9.49 13.84
N LYS A 56 -7.26 -8.89 12.69
CA LYS A 56 -7.62 -9.60 11.45
C LYS A 56 -6.96 -9.00 10.20
N ALA A 57 -6.89 -7.68 10.09
CA ALA A 57 -6.30 -7.01 8.94
C ALA A 57 -4.78 -6.80 9.12
N HIS A 58 -4.06 -7.91 9.23
CA HIS A 58 -2.62 -7.94 9.37
C HIS A 58 -2.01 -9.08 8.54
N VAL A 59 -0.73 -8.95 8.21
CA VAL A 59 0.05 -10.00 7.56
C VAL A 59 0.36 -11.10 8.58
N ARG A 60 0.09 -12.36 8.20
CA ARG A 60 0.42 -13.52 9.04
C ARG A 60 1.80 -14.05 8.69
N GLN A 61 2.79 -13.69 9.50
CA GLN A 61 4.17 -14.13 9.35
C GLN A 61 4.48 -15.28 10.33
N THR A 62 4.31 -15.05 11.62
CA THR A 62 4.59 -16.02 12.70
C THR A 62 3.34 -16.78 13.16
N ARG A 63 2.14 -16.31 12.78
CA ARG A 63 0.82 -16.76 13.27
C ARG A 63 0.58 -16.50 14.77
N GLY A 64 1.39 -15.65 15.39
CA GLY A 64 1.23 -15.22 16.78
C GLY A 64 0.63 -13.81 16.92
N PRO A 65 0.39 -13.34 18.16
CA PRO A 65 -0.09 -11.97 18.42
C PRO A 65 0.84 -10.88 17.87
N GLY A 66 2.15 -11.13 17.83
CA GLY A 66 3.14 -10.19 17.29
C GLY A 66 2.93 -9.81 15.82
N ASP A 67 2.18 -10.60 15.05
CA ASP A 67 1.83 -10.28 13.67
C ASP A 67 0.80 -9.13 13.57
N ARG A 68 0.08 -8.79 14.65
CA ARG A 68 -1.06 -7.87 14.60
C ARG A 68 -0.68 -6.42 14.31
N VAL A 69 0.58 -6.06 14.51
CA VAL A 69 1.15 -4.74 14.14
C VAL A 69 1.60 -4.69 12.67
N LEU A 70 1.60 -5.82 11.95
CA LEU A 70 1.93 -5.89 10.53
C LEU A 70 0.69 -5.53 9.70
N LEU A 71 0.20 -4.29 9.85
CA LEU A 71 -1.06 -3.87 9.26
C LEU A 71 -1.08 -4.06 7.75
N ALA A 72 -2.17 -4.62 7.23
CA ALA A 72 -2.42 -4.77 5.79
C ALA A 72 -3.73 -4.08 5.43
N THR A 73 -3.68 -3.13 4.49
CA THR A 73 -4.86 -2.33 4.11
C THR A 73 -4.93 -2.07 2.62
N ASN A 74 -6.15 -1.94 2.12
CA ASN A 74 -6.47 -1.44 0.79
C ASN A 74 -7.42 -0.24 0.82
N ARG A 75 -7.47 0.47 1.97
CA ARG A 75 -8.31 1.66 2.14
C ARG A 75 -7.56 2.89 1.65
N TYR A 76 -7.74 3.20 0.37
CA TYR A 76 -7.09 4.33 -0.28
C TYR A 76 -8.02 5.55 -0.38
N GLY A 77 -7.43 6.74 -0.29
CA GLY A 77 -8.10 8.01 -0.57
C GLY A 77 -8.17 8.33 -2.07
N SER A 78 -8.81 9.43 -2.44
CA SER A 78 -9.03 9.82 -3.85
C SER A 78 -7.95 10.76 -4.41
N HIS A 79 -6.68 10.56 -4.03
CA HIS A 79 -5.58 11.47 -4.34
C HIS A 79 -4.65 10.92 -5.43
N GLN A 80 -3.98 11.80 -6.21
CA GLN A 80 -3.11 11.40 -7.31
C GLN A 80 -1.95 10.48 -6.86
N ALA A 81 -1.37 10.76 -5.69
CA ALA A 81 -0.30 9.94 -5.07
C ALA A 81 -0.71 8.48 -4.75
N VAL A 82 -2.00 8.14 -4.83
CA VAL A 82 -2.52 6.77 -4.63
C VAL A 82 -3.51 6.38 -5.71
N ARG A 83 -3.45 7.00 -6.89
CA ARG A 83 -4.43 6.79 -7.96
C ARG A 83 -4.40 5.35 -8.48
N THR A 84 -3.21 4.78 -8.69
CA THR A 84 -3.07 3.41 -9.20
C THR A 84 -3.57 2.39 -8.17
N LEU A 85 -3.25 2.63 -6.88
CA LEU A 85 -3.75 1.83 -5.77
C LEU A 85 -5.26 1.87 -5.65
N SER A 86 -5.85 3.06 -5.72
CA SER A 86 -7.30 3.26 -5.62
C SER A 86 -8.05 2.53 -6.72
N LYS A 87 -7.52 2.53 -7.96
CA LYS A 87 -8.08 1.79 -9.09
C LYS A 87 -7.99 0.27 -8.94
N ASN A 88 -6.96 -0.22 -8.24
CA ASN A 88 -6.65 -1.64 -8.10
C ASN A 88 -6.79 -2.14 -6.65
N GLY A 89 -7.59 -1.48 -5.81
CA GLY A 89 -7.64 -1.75 -4.37
C GLY A 89 -8.12 -3.16 -3.99
N THR A 90 -8.73 -3.91 -4.92
CA THR A 90 -9.09 -5.31 -4.69
C THR A 90 -7.90 -6.26 -4.73
N THR A 91 -6.83 -5.90 -5.44
CA THR A 91 -5.64 -6.74 -5.66
C THR A 91 -4.39 -6.16 -5.03
N LEU A 92 -4.27 -4.83 -4.97
CA LEU A 92 -3.15 -4.14 -4.33
C LEU A 92 -3.53 -3.80 -2.90
N GLN A 93 -2.80 -4.40 -1.96
CA GLN A 93 -2.79 -4.05 -0.55
C GLN A 93 -1.43 -3.45 -0.21
N VAL A 94 -1.42 -2.50 0.72
CA VAL A 94 -0.20 -1.96 1.32
C VAL A 94 -0.04 -2.56 2.70
N VAL A 95 1.19 -2.92 3.03
CA VAL A 95 1.59 -3.40 4.35
C VAL A 95 2.43 -2.32 5.05
N LEU A 96 2.06 -1.98 6.28
CA LEU A 96 2.79 -1.02 7.11
C LEU A 96 3.16 -1.67 8.46
N PRO A 97 4.38 -2.21 8.61
CA PRO A 97 4.84 -2.79 9.87
C PRO A 97 4.97 -1.74 10.98
N ALA A 98 4.28 -1.94 12.10
CA ALA A 98 4.33 -1.05 13.27
C ALA A 98 3.91 0.40 12.98
N ALA A 99 2.90 0.57 12.13
CA ALA A 99 2.42 1.89 11.75
C ALA A 99 1.88 2.70 12.95
N VAL A 100 2.08 4.01 12.96
CA VAL A 100 1.46 4.98 13.87
C VAL A 100 0.38 5.78 13.14
N LYS A 101 -0.58 6.32 13.90
CA LYS A 101 -1.58 7.24 13.34
C LYS A 101 -0.95 8.56 12.93
N ILE A 102 -1.44 9.15 11.85
CA ILE A 102 -1.16 10.54 11.45
C ILE A 102 -2.45 11.34 11.59
N ALA A 103 -2.50 12.26 12.55
CA ALA A 103 -3.67 13.08 12.80
C ALA A 103 -3.49 14.49 12.23
N LYS A 104 -4.61 15.09 11.78
CA LYS A 104 -4.64 16.51 11.42
C LYS A 104 -4.77 17.34 12.68
N THR A 105 -4.03 18.43 12.78
CA THR A 105 -4.14 19.36 13.91
C THR A 105 -5.00 20.56 13.53
N GLU A 106 -5.83 21.03 14.46
CA GLU A 106 -6.67 22.22 14.24
C GLU A 106 -5.85 23.51 14.12
N THR A 107 -4.61 23.48 14.62
CA THR A 107 -3.65 24.59 14.60
C THR A 107 -2.82 24.66 13.31
N GLY A 108 -3.03 23.75 12.36
CA GLY A 108 -2.26 23.64 11.13
C GLY A 108 -2.40 24.88 10.24
N GLY A 109 -1.27 25.35 9.69
CA GLY A 109 -1.21 26.51 8.80
C GLY A 109 -2.04 26.35 7.51
N GLU A 110 -1.82 27.20 6.51
CA GLU A 110 -2.58 27.23 5.25
C GLU A 110 -2.47 25.96 4.37
N ALA A 111 -1.83 24.90 4.87
CA ALA A 111 -1.59 23.66 4.15
C ALA A 111 -2.85 22.77 4.04
N LYS A 112 -3.07 22.22 2.85
CA LYS A 112 -4.17 21.29 2.54
C LYS A 112 -3.72 19.85 2.78
N VAL A 113 -4.42 19.13 3.66
CA VAL A 113 -4.13 17.73 3.98
C VAL A 113 -5.15 16.78 3.36
N HIS A 114 -4.68 15.84 2.54
CA HIS A 114 -5.45 14.75 1.94
C HIS A 114 -4.99 13.40 2.47
N THR A 115 -5.91 12.60 2.97
CA THR A 115 -5.61 11.22 3.38
C THR A 115 -5.30 10.35 2.15
N LEU A 116 -4.21 9.58 2.22
CA LEU A 116 -3.79 8.64 1.17
C LEU A 116 -4.16 7.20 1.52
N VAL A 117 -3.84 6.77 2.74
CA VAL A 117 -4.05 5.39 3.20
C VAL A 117 -4.67 5.43 4.60
N ARG A 118 -5.68 4.58 4.82
CA ARG A 118 -6.34 4.40 6.12
C ARG A 118 -6.19 2.97 6.62
N SER A 119 -6.31 2.80 7.94
CA SER A 119 -6.52 1.50 8.54
C SER A 119 -7.92 0.96 8.23
N PHE A 120 -8.14 -0.31 8.56
CA PHE A 120 -9.50 -0.85 8.63
C PHE A 120 -10.19 -0.38 9.92
N PRO A 121 -11.54 -0.43 9.98
CA PRO A 121 -12.26 -0.31 11.25
C PRO A 121 -11.81 -1.38 12.22
N ASP A 122 -11.94 -1.13 13.51
CA ASP A 122 -11.46 -2.00 14.60
C ASP A 122 -9.92 -2.12 14.70
N THR A 123 -9.15 -1.25 14.05
CA THR A 123 -7.74 -1.02 14.40
C THR A 123 -7.70 -0.28 15.74
N TRP A 124 -6.71 -0.56 16.58
CA TRP A 124 -6.51 0.12 17.85
C TRP A 124 -5.04 0.55 17.99
N GLU A 125 -4.80 1.52 18.87
CA GLU A 125 -3.45 1.84 19.35
C GLU A 125 -3.09 0.87 20.46
N ASP A 126 -2.00 0.11 20.29
CA ASP A 126 -1.44 -0.85 21.24
C ASP A 126 -0.59 -0.08 22.26
N VAL A 127 -1.24 0.35 23.35
CA VAL A 127 -0.64 1.28 24.33
C VAL A 127 0.29 0.56 25.29
N ASP A 128 -0.06 -0.67 25.67
CA ASP A 128 0.68 -1.50 26.61
C ASP A 128 1.67 -2.47 25.94
N ASP A 129 1.70 -2.48 24.60
CA ASP A 129 2.56 -3.32 23.77
C ASP A 129 2.28 -4.82 23.98
N ASP A 130 1.04 -5.22 24.26
CA ASP A 130 0.66 -6.63 24.39
C ASP A 130 0.10 -7.24 23.08
N ARG A 131 -0.18 -6.37 22.08
CA ARG A 131 -0.70 -6.69 20.75
C ARG A 131 -2.09 -7.32 20.82
N GLN A 132 -2.81 -7.16 21.90
CA GLN A 132 -4.18 -7.57 22.09
C GLN A 132 -5.05 -6.34 22.16
N LYS A 133 -6.34 -6.53 21.85
CA LYS A 133 -7.30 -5.45 21.97
C LYS A 133 -7.97 -5.64 23.31
N ASP A 134 -7.78 -4.69 24.21
CA ASP A 134 -8.47 -4.68 25.48
C ASP A 134 -9.73 -3.80 25.43
N GLY A 135 -10.35 -3.55 26.60
CA GLY A 135 -11.54 -2.71 26.72
C GLY A 135 -11.24 -1.21 26.68
N ASP A 136 -9.99 -0.81 26.92
CA ASP A 136 -9.53 0.57 27.03
C ASP A 136 -8.91 1.07 25.71
N GLU A 137 -8.72 0.18 24.73
CA GLU A 137 -8.22 0.45 23.38
C GLU A 137 -9.35 0.40 22.33
N PRO A 138 -10.06 1.53 22.09
CA PRO A 138 -11.17 1.56 21.17
C PRO A 138 -10.75 1.21 19.74
N GLY A 139 -11.66 0.53 19.04
CA GLY A 139 -11.50 0.23 17.62
C GLY A 139 -11.89 1.41 16.76
N GLU A 140 -10.95 1.98 16.02
CA GLU A 140 -11.15 3.16 15.19
C GLU A 140 -10.57 2.97 13.78
N VAL A 141 -10.72 4.01 12.96
CA VAL A 141 -10.08 4.11 11.65
C VAL A 141 -9.04 5.23 11.74
N PHE A 142 -7.79 4.89 11.47
CA PHE A 142 -6.67 5.83 11.52
C PHE A 142 -6.17 6.16 10.12
N ASP A 143 -5.75 7.40 9.92
CA ASP A 143 -4.99 7.81 8.75
C ASP A 143 -3.54 7.34 8.94
N LEU A 144 -3.03 6.55 8.00
CA LEU A 144 -1.68 5.93 8.05
C LEU A 144 -0.69 6.66 7.14
N ALA A 145 -1.20 7.27 6.07
CA ALA A 145 -0.41 8.11 5.18
C ALA A 145 -1.26 9.28 4.67
N VAL A 146 -0.64 10.45 4.56
CA VAL A 146 -1.30 11.69 4.11
C VAL A 146 -0.41 12.44 3.12
N ALA A 147 -1.05 13.14 2.19
CA ALA A 147 -0.43 14.12 1.32
C ALA A 147 -0.76 15.52 1.85
N VAL A 148 0.23 16.38 1.86
CA VAL A 148 0.12 17.78 2.30
C VAL A 148 0.58 18.67 1.16
N THR A 149 -0.22 19.69 0.85
CA THR A 149 0.15 20.73 -0.11
C THR A 149 0.14 22.08 0.58
N GLY A 150 1.27 22.79 0.53
CA GLY A 150 1.38 24.16 1.03
C GLY A 150 0.57 25.17 0.23
N PRO A 151 0.44 26.41 0.73
CA PRO A 151 -0.18 27.50 -0.02
C PRO A 151 0.55 27.73 -1.35
N GLU A 152 -0.22 28.05 -2.39
CA GLU A 152 0.32 28.37 -3.71
C GLU A 152 1.08 29.69 -3.67
N LYS A 153 2.28 29.72 -4.26
CA LYS A 153 3.02 30.96 -4.48
C LYS A 153 2.65 31.61 -5.81
N ALA A 154 3.22 32.79 -6.09
CA ALA A 154 2.90 33.58 -7.28
C ALA A 154 3.15 32.85 -8.62
N ASP A 155 3.93 31.77 -8.61
CA ASP A 155 4.18 30.86 -9.74
C ASP A 155 3.16 29.71 -9.86
N GLY A 156 2.15 29.67 -8.98
CA GLY A 156 1.06 28.70 -8.98
C GLY A 156 1.42 27.33 -8.41
N LYS A 157 2.60 27.16 -7.78
CA LYS A 157 3.02 25.88 -7.19
C LYS A 157 3.27 26.03 -5.69
N GLY A 158 2.47 25.32 -4.90
CA GLY A 158 2.75 25.12 -3.48
C GLY A 158 3.73 23.97 -3.26
N TRP A 159 4.36 23.92 -2.08
CA TRP A 159 5.19 22.79 -1.68
C TRP A 159 4.38 21.53 -1.45
N ARG A 160 5.03 20.38 -1.52
CA ARG A 160 4.37 19.07 -1.40
C ARG A 160 5.05 18.22 -0.33
N ALA A 161 4.27 17.48 0.44
CA ALA A 161 4.83 16.47 1.32
C ALA A 161 3.95 15.22 1.37
N MET A 162 4.58 14.07 1.46
CA MET A 162 3.94 12.80 1.78
C MET A 162 4.43 12.38 3.16
N VAL A 163 3.52 12.19 4.09
CA VAL A 163 3.84 11.74 5.46
C VAL A 163 3.28 10.34 5.64
N VAL A 164 4.13 9.40 6.01
CA VAL A 164 3.75 8.01 6.29
C VAL A 164 4.11 7.69 7.73
N GLY A 165 3.13 7.15 8.46
CA GLY A 165 3.27 6.70 9.84
C GLY A 165 4.05 5.41 9.99
N ASP A 166 5.04 5.13 9.14
CA ASP A 166 5.86 3.93 9.23
C ASP A 166 7.19 4.21 8.52
N THR A 167 8.28 3.62 9.00
CA THR A 167 9.61 3.68 8.38
C THR A 167 9.92 2.43 7.55
N ASN A 168 9.27 1.31 7.85
CA ASN A 168 9.52 0.00 7.28
C ASN A 168 8.64 -0.32 6.07
N TRP A 169 7.57 0.44 5.81
CA TRP A 169 6.70 0.25 4.64
C TRP A 169 7.45 0.25 3.30
N ALA A 170 8.60 0.93 3.21
CA ALA A 170 9.45 1.00 2.03
C ALA A 170 10.78 0.23 2.20
N SER A 171 10.86 -0.67 3.19
CA SER A 171 12.02 -1.54 3.38
C SER A 171 12.15 -2.58 2.26
N ASP A 172 13.36 -3.10 2.05
CA ASP A 172 13.64 -4.11 1.02
C ASP A 172 12.70 -5.31 1.09
N SER A 173 12.42 -5.82 2.30
CA SER A 173 11.57 -6.99 2.51
C SER A 173 10.12 -6.72 2.09
N VAL A 174 9.59 -5.55 2.41
CA VAL A 174 8.22 -5.14 2.08
C VAL A 174 8.11 -4.83 0.58
N ILE A 175 9.05 -4.08 0.02
CA ILE A 175 9.06 -3.72 -1.41
C ILE A 175 9.18 -4.96 -2.28
N GLN A 176 10.04 -5.92 -1.93
CA GLN A 176 10.17 -7.16 -2.71
C GLN A 176 8.92 -8.06 -2.66
N SER A 177 8.19 -8.04 -1.55
CA SER A 177 7.09 -8.99 -1.31
C SER A 177 5.70 -8.42 -1.60
N VAL A 178 5.53 -7.09 -1.56
CA VAL A 178 4.23 -6.43 -1.57
C VAL A 178 4.16 -5.41 -2.72
N GLN A 179 3.51 -5.80 -3.81
CA GLN A 179 3.36 -4.95 -4.99
C GLN A 179 2.65 -3.62 -4.68
N GLY A 180 1.70 -3.60 -3.74
CA GLY A 180 1.03 -2.35 -3.35
C GLY A 180 1.99 -1.33 -2.74
N ASN A 181 3.01 -1.75 -1.98
CA ASN A 181 4.03 -0.86 -1.44
C ASN A 181 4.94 -0.29 -2.54
N GLN A 182 5.30 -1.11 -3.55
CA GLN A 182 6.03 -0.64 -4.73
C GLN A 182 5.27 0.47 -5.46
N VAL A 183 3.98 0.25 -5.68
CA VAL A 183 3.10 1.22 -6.35
C VAL A 183 2.91 2.48 -5.50
N LEU A 184 2.73 2.34 -4.17
CA LEU A 184 2.63 3.49 -3.26
C LEU A 184 3.87 4.38 -3.34
N LEU A 185 5.06 3.77 -3.31
CA LEU A 185 6.32 4.50 -3.39
C LEU A 185 6.45 5.22 -4.73
N LEU A 186 6.15 4.53 -5.83
CA LEU A 186 6.27 5.10 -7.17
C LEU A 186 5.28 6.24 -7.42
N ASP A 187 4.00 6.03 -7.14
CA ASP A 187 2.96 7.07 -7.32
C ASP A 187 3.22 8.25 -6.38
N GLY A 188 3.63 7.98 -5.14
CA GLY A 188 4.01 9.01 -4.17
C GLY A 188 5.18 9.87 -4.64
N LEU A 189 6.27 9.25 -5.11
CA LEU A 189 7.43 9.98 -5.63
C LEU A 189 7.11 10.76 -6.90
N ARG A 190 6.35 10.18 -7.84
CA ARG A 190 5.90 10.89 -9.05
C ARG A 190 5.09 12.14 -8.68
N TRP A 191 4.18 12.02 -7.73
CA TRP A 191 3.42 13.17 -7.24
C TRP A 191 4.30 14.21 -6.54
N LEU A 192 5.26 13.80 -5.72
CA LEU A 192 6.20 14.72 -5.05
C LEU A 192 7.04 15.53 -6.04
N VAL A 193 7.50 14.90 -7.13
CA VAL A 193 8.29 15.56 -8.18
C VAL A 193 7.43 16.39 -9.15
N GLY A 194 6.10 16.26 -9.09
CA GLY A 194 5.18 16.96 -9.98
C GLY A 194 5.05 16.35 -11.37
N ASP A 195 5.32 15.04 -11.48
CA ASP A 195 5.31 14.28 -12.74
C ASP A 195 4.10 13.33 -12.82
N GLU A 196 2.91 13.85 -12.50
CA GLU A 196 1.65 13.09 -12.44
C GLU A 196 1.10 12.71 -13.82
N ASP A 197 1.53 13.41 -14.87
CA ASP A 197 1.11 13.21 -16.27
C ASP A 197 1.88 12.08 -17.00
N LEU A 198 3.08 11.70 -16.52
CA LEU A 198 3.85 10.56 -17.06
C LEU A 198 3.51 9.21 -16.41
N ALA A 199 2.42 9.15 -15.64
CA ALA A 199 1.91 7.92 -15.03
C ALA A 199 1.28 6.98 -16.08
N GLY A 200 2.08 6.51 -17.04
CA GLY A 200 1.85 5.27 -17.76
C GLY A 200 2.07 4.08 -16.81
N GLU A 201 1.27 3.03 -16.99
CA GLU A 201 1.43 1.76 -16.31
C GLU A 201 2.89 1.31 -16.41
N VAL A 202 3.53 1.04 -15.28
CA VAL A 202 4.81 0.34 -15.29
C VAL A 202 4.53 -1.05 -15.85
N SER A 203 4.95 -1.28 -17.08
CA SER A 203 4.97 -2.61 -17.68
C SER A 203 5.88 -3.47 -16.81
N ASN A 204 5.28 -4.37 -16.03
CA ASN A 204 6.03 -5.36 -15.29
C ASN A 204 6.66 -6.32 -16.30
N GLU A 205 8.00 -6.30 -16.42
CA GLU A 205 8.78 -7.17 -17.31
C GLU A 205 9.06 -8.56 -16.70
N GLU A 206 8.38 -8.93 -15.59
CA GLU A 206 8.36 -10.34 -15.20
C GLU A 206 7.51 -11.15 -16.18
N ASP A 207 8.14 -12.19 -16.75
CA ASP A 207 7.54 -13.16 -17.66
C ASP A 207 6.33 -13.82 -16.98
N VAL A 208 5.15 -13.25 -17.23
CA VAL A 208 3.88 -13.76 -16.72
C VAL A 208 3.69 -15.14 -17.33
N LYS A 209 3.94 -16.20 -16.56
CA LYS A 209 3.57 -17.56 -16.95
C LYS A 209 2.11 -17.52 -17.41
N ILE A 210 1.89 -17.77 -18.70
CA ILE A 210 0.57 -17.84 -19.32
C ILE A 210 -0.22 -18.93 -18.59
N GLN A 211 -0.97 -18.55 -17.55
CA GLN A 211 -1.99 -19.41 -16.99
C GLN A 211 -3.20 -19.30 -17.92
N HIS A 212 -3.36 -20.30 -18.78
CA HIS A 212 -4.53 -20.43 -19.62
C HIS A 212 -5.79 -20.26 -18.78
N THR A 213 -6.66 -19.38 -19.24
CA THR A 213 -7.93 -19.06 -18.60
C THR A 213 -8.74 -20.35 -18.54
N LYS A 214 -9.05 -20.83 -17.33
CA LYS A 214 -9.72 -22.13 -17.05
C LYS A 214 -11.05 -22.37 -17.80
N GLY A 215 -11.57 -21.37 -18.52
CA GLY A 215 -12.82 -21.46 -19.29
C GLY A 215 -12.70 -22.13 -20.67
N GLN A 216 -11.49 -22.28 -21.24
CA GLN A 216 -11.33 -22.85 -22.59
C GLN A 216 -10.62 -24.22 -22.63
N ASP A 217 -9.94 -24.61 -21.54
CA ASP A 217 -9.20 -25.87 -21.45
C ASP A 217 -10.10 -27.11 -21.40
N TRP A 218 -11.34 -26.98 -20.91
CA TRP A 218 -12.25 -28.12 -20.81
C TRP A 218 -12.59 -28.72 -22.19
N VAL A 219 -12.74 -27.91 -23.23
CA VAL A 219 -13.04 -28.40 -24.59
C VAL A 219 -11.88 -29.24 -25.12
N TRP A 220 -10.64 -28.76 -25.01
CA TRP A 220 -9.46 -29.48 -25.49
C TRP A 220 -9.16 -30.73 -24.66
N PHE A 221 -9.38 -30.66 -23.34
CA PHE A 221 -9.26 -31.80 -22.45
C PHE A 221 -10.26 -32.90 -22.81
N TYR A 222 -11.56 -32.59 -22.91
CA TYR A 222 -12.57 -33.59 -23.23
C TYR A 222 -12.47 -34.08 -24.68
N LEU A 223 -12.08 -33.21 -25.62
CA LEU A 223 -11.91 -33.61 -27.02
C LEU A 223 -10.79 -34.64 -27.18
N THR A 224 -9.64 -34.47 -26.51
CA THR A 224 -8.54 -35.44 -26.62
C THR A 224 -8.83 -36.72 -25.85
N VAL A 225 -9.42 -36.63 -24.66
CA VAL A 225 -9.71 -37.78 -23.79
C VAL A 225 -10.87 -38.65 -24.32
N LEU A 226 -11.92 -38.05 -24.92
CA LEU A 226 -13.08 -38.80 -25.42
C LEU A 226 -13.03 -39.06 -26.92
N ALA A 227 -12.68 -38.07 -27.76
CA ALA A 227 -12.85 -38.21 -29.20
C ALA A 227 -11.85 -39.19 -29.81
N VAL A 228 -10.59 -39.19 -29.36
CA VAL A 228 -9.55 -40.08 -29.90
C VAL A 228 -9.85 -41.55 -29.59
N PRO A 229 -10.16 -41.96 -28.34
CA PRO A 229 -10.53 -43.35 -28.07
C PRO A 229 -11.79 -43.78 -28.83
N LEU A 230 -12.82 -42.94 -28.91
CA LEU A 230 -14.04 -43.26 -29.65
C LEU A 230 -13.78 -43.45 -31.15
N LEU A 231 -12.90 -42.66 -31.75
CA LEU A 231 -12.48 -42.83 -33.14
C LEU A 231 -11.81 -44.17 -33.36
N VAL A 232 -10.88 -44.56 -32.48
CA VAL A 232 -10.19 -45.86 -32.55
C VAL A 232 -11.18 -47.01 -32.40
N PHE A 233 -12.11 -46.94 -31.44
CA PHE A 233 -13.17 -47.93 -31.29
C PHE A 233 -14.07 -48.00 -32.53
N GLY A 234 -14.46 -46.85 -33.08
CA GLY A 234 -15.28 -46.76 -34.29
C GLY A 234 -14.61 -47.43 -35.49
N VAL A 235 -13.35 -47.11 -35.75
CA VAL A 235 -12.56 -47.73 -36.83
C VAL A 235 -12.41 -49.23 -36.60
N GLY A 236 -12.18 -49.67 -35.37
CA GLY A 236 -12.11 -51.10 -35.02
C GLY A 236 -13.40 -51.85 -35.32
N VAL A 237 -14.55 -51.30 -34.90
CA VAL A 237 -15.87 -51.90 -35.15
C VAL A 237 -16.20 -51.96 -36.65
N VAL A 238 -15.91 -50.88 -37.40
CA VAL A 238 -16.13 -50.84 -38.85
C VAL A 238 -15.25 -51.88 -39.55
N SER A 239 -13.98 -51.97 -39.18
CA SER A 239 -13.03 -52.92 -39.77
C SER A 239 -13.45 -54.38 -39.55
N ILE A 240 -13.95 -54.71 -38.36
CA ILE A 240 -14.48 -56.06 -38.05
C ILE A 240 -15.76 -56.34 -38.83
N ARG A 241 -16.67 -55.37 -38.93
CA ARG A 241 -17.91 -55.52 -39.72
C ARG A 241 -17.65 -55.70 -41.20
N MET A 242 -16.68 -54.98 -41.76
CA MET A 242 -16.29 -55.12 -43.16
C MET A 242 -15.65 -56.47 -43.44
N ARG A 243 -14.80 -56.98 -42.53
CA ARG A 243 -14.21 -58.33 -42.65
C ARG A 243 -15.19 -59.49 -42.49
N ARG A 244 -16.34 -59.29 -41.84
CA ARG A 244 -17.41 -60.31 -41.75
C ARG A 244 -18.38 -60.31 -42.93
N ARG A 245 -18.31 -59.28 -43.78
CA ARG A 245 -19.16 -59.13 -44.98
C ARG A 245 -18.43 -59.46 -46.28
N ALA A 246 -17.11 -59.61 -46.24
CA ALA A 246 -16.30 -60.25 -47.28
C ALA A 246 -16.17 -61.74 -46.95
#